data_AF-A0A164LG24-F1
#
_entry.id   AF-A0A164LG24-F1
#
_cell.length_a   1.000
_cell.length_b   1.000
_cell.length_c   1.000
_cell.angle_alpha   90.00
_cell.angle_beta   90.00
_cell.angle_gamma   90.00
#
_symmetry.space_group_name_H-M   'P 1'
#
loop_
_entity.id
_entity.type
_entity.pdbx_description
1 polymer ?
#
loop_
_entity_poly.entity_id
_entity_poly.type
_entity_poly.pdbx_seq_one_letter_code
_entity_poly.pdbx_strand_id
1 'polypeptide(L)'
;MLVSWRSGHAVDAHALLLDGSGRVRSGRDAVFFNAPRHPSQAVTLDQEPAPRTARLSVSLPRTEAEVQRILVTGSVEKGFLDAVADPTVSVLDAEGLVARGDVDAPEAVRAMVFGEFRRRDGRWWWVRGNDRGRAELAELFADYGVAVGSARSRISLHRTAVPDPAPEKPTAPANPERPDWHPDPADASMLRWWDGTAWTEAKTPRVQSDSRICNRCGRRRGWRVLGSPGPCRSCTAEIEEYLTGWRARAWRVLTTAGAHGAAWDEVWTALRYRRIDADAGRAALHGPGQAYVERLAAFAGADGEITTAELDEFEGTVAALALSGPLVEDLRRRMRRGHTLSRLRAGELPVVRAPGLHLDPEETVHLDVPAVRIRQLARGPRATEGRLVCSNKKLRFVGAEAGIETPWARIVSVTAAGGVVEIAATAARGGAVFEVADPDAVAATLEGALRVAKRLALAPGRRDRRSIPPEIKAQVWQRDGGRCVECGATHYLEFDHIIPLSRGGATSAANLQILCRSCNRTKGTRI
;
A
#
# COMPACT_ATOMS: atom_id res chain seq x y z
N MET A 1 39.99 -39.34 4.83
CA MET A 1 41.24 -38.61 5.17
C MET A 1 41.16 -37.20 4.64
N LEU A 2 41.65 -36.25 5.41
CA LEU A 2 41.76 -34.84 5.07
C LEU A 2 43.23 -34.54 4.80
N VAL A 3 43.56 -34.04 3.61
CA VAL A 3 44.89 -33.51 3.33
C VAL A 3 44.81 -32.00 3.36
N SER A 4 45.59 -31.35 4.21
CA SER A 4 45.62 -29.90 4.36
C SER A 4 47.05 -29.38 4.47
N TRP A 5 47.29 -28.19 3.94
CA TRP A 5 48.54 -27.45 4.16
C TRP A 5 48.24 -26.05 4.65
N ARG A 6 49.23 -25.50 5.36
CA ARG A 6 49.29 -24.09 5.73
C ARG A 6 50.57 -23.52 5.14
N SER A 7 50.48 -22.36 4.50
CA SER A 7 51.63 -21.66 3.95
C SER A 7 51.50 -20.14 4.13
N GLY A 8 52.60 -19.41 3.98
CA GLY A 8 52.57 -17.94 3.94
C GLY A 8 51.91 -17.34 2.68
N HIS A 9 51.80 -18.13 1.61
CA HIS A 9 51.26 -17.76 0.28
C HIS A 9 50.12 -18.69 -0.15
N ALA A 10 49.28 -18.26 -1.09
CA ALA A 10 48.21 -19.08 -1.64
C ALA A 10 48.79 -20.18 -2.54
N VAL A 11 48.61 -21.44 -2.16
CA VAL A 11 48.98 -22.64 -2.95
C VAL A 11 47.70 -23.37 -3.33
N ASP A 12 47.51 -23.61 -4.62
CA ASP A 12 46.36 -24.36 -5.15
C ASP A 12 46.61 -25.87 -5.03
N ALA A 13 45.55 -26.64 -4.72
CA ALA A 13 45.60 -28.09 -4.63
C ALA A 13 45.05 -28.79 -5.84
N HIS A 14 45.67 -29.93 -6.16
CA HIS A 14 45.13 -30.84 -7.15
C HIS A 14 45.41 -32.29 -6.79
N ALA A 15 44.62 -33.20 -7.36
CA ALA A 15 44.87 -34.63 -7.25
C ALA A 15 44.75 -35.34 -8.61
N LEU A 16 45.57 -36.37 -8.81
CA LEU A 16 45.54 -37.23 -9.99
C LEU A 16 45.35 -38.68 -9.55
N LEU A 17 44.32 -39.34 -10.05
CA LEU A 17 44.04 -40.75 -9.77
C LEU A 17 44.63 -41.61 -10.89
N LEU A 18 45.58 -42.48 -10.55
CA LEU A 18 46.33 -43.26 -11.52
C LEU A 18 45.98 -44.74 -11.43
N ASP A 19 45.92 -45.38 -12.60
CA ASP A 19 45.76 -46.82 -12.73
C ASP A 19 47.09 -47.58 -12.52
N GLY A 20 47.07 -48.90 -12.79
CA GLY A 20 48.25 -49.76 -12.68
C GLY A 20 49.40 -49.40 -13.63
N SER A 21 49.15 -48.63 -14.69
CA SER A 21 50.19 -48.11 -15.60
C SER A 21 50.89 -46.86 -15.05
N GLY A 22 50.37 -46.26 -13.98
CA GLY A 22 50.89 -45.01 -13.43
C GLY A 22 50.46 -43.78 -14.22
N ARG A 23 49.35 -43.87 -14.98
CA ARG A 23 48.74 -42.75 -15.70
C ARG A 23 47.26 -42.61 -15.34
N VAL A 24 46.69 -41.45 -15.64
CA VAL A 24 45.23 -41.27 -15.58
C VAL A 24 44.55 -42.08 -16.67
N ARG A 25 43.37 -42.63 -16.42
CA ARG A 25 42.58 -43.34 -17.45
C ARG A 25 41.94 -42.36 -18.43
N SER A 26 41.57 -41.19 -17.91
CA SER A 26 41.05 -40.06 -18.68
C SER A 26 41.22 -38.75 -17.90
N GLY A 27 40.92 -37.61 -18.54
CA GLY A 27 40.91 -36.31 -17.84
C GLY A 27 39.94 -36.24 -16.65
N ARG A 28 38.99 -37.18 -16.51
CA ARG A 28 38.08 -37.27 -15.36
C ARG A 28 38.76 -37.72 -14.06
N ASP A 29 39.94 -38.33 -14.17
CA ASP A 29 40.75 -38.74 -13.02
C ASP A 29 41.62 -37.59 -12.46
N ALA A 30 41.51 -36.38 -13.01
CA ALA A 30 42.14 -35.18 -12.49
C ALA A 30 41.13 -34.34 -11.69
N VAL A 31 41.48 -34.02 -10.44
CA VAL A 31 40.70 -33.14 -9.55
C VAL A 31 41.46 -31.84 -9.36
N PHE A 32 40.83 -30.72 -9.75
CA PHE A 32 41.41 -29.37 -9.70
C PHE A 32 40.29 -28.32 -9.68
N PHE A 33 40.61 -27.03 -9.65
CA PHE A 33 39.61 -25.96 -9.45
C PHE A 33 38.44 -25.97 -10.45
N ASN A 34 38.63 -26.32 -11.73
CA ASN A 34 37.53 -26.44 -12.72
C ASN A 34 36.83 -27.82 -12.70
N ALA A 35 37.42 -28.82 -12.03
CA ALA A 35 36.85 -30.15 -11.84
C ALA A 35 37.05 -30.58 -10.37
N PRO A 36 36.31 -29.95 -9.41
CA PRO A 36 36.66 -30.02 -7.99
C PRO A 36 36.31 -31.35 -7.34
N ARG A 37 35.75 -32.31 -8.07
CA ARG A 37 35.31 -33.62 -7.56
C ARG A 37 35.58 -34.71 -8.58
N HIS A 38 36.18 -35.81 -8.13
CA HIS A 38 36.28 -37.03 -8.93
C HIS A 38 34.88 -37.66 -9.10
N PRO A 39 34.54 -38.27 -10.25
CA PRO A 39 33.23 -38.91 -10.47
C PRO A 39 32.83 -39.95 -9.42
N SER A 40 33.77 -40.70 -8.85
CA SER A 40 33.49 -41.68 -7.79
C SER A 40 33.37 -41.05 -6.40
N GLN A 41 33.61 -39.74 -6.28
CA GLN A 41 33.73 -39.01 -5.02
C GLN A 41 34.85 -39.54 -4.09
N ALA A 42 35.84 -40.23 -4.68
CA ALA A 42 37.06 -40.63 -3.96
C ALA A 42 37.92 -39.42 -3.57
N VAL A 43 37.90 -38.34 -4.36
CA VAL A 43 38.62 -37.10 -4.04
C VAL A 43 37.74 -35.88 -4.32
N THR A 44 37.72 -34.94 -3.37
CA THR A 44 37.02 -33.66 -3.46
C THR A 44 37.94 -32.53 -3.01
N LEU A 45 38.03 -31.47 -3.82
CA LEU A 45 38.71 -30.22 -3.53
C LEU A 45 37.79 -29.26 -2.76
N ASP A 46 38.31 -28.67 -1.69
CA ASP A 46 37.69 -27.54 -1.01
C ASP A 46 37.92 -26.27 -1.84
N GLN A 47 36.85 -25.66 -2.35
CA GLN A 47 36.92 -24.47 -3.20
C GLN A 47 36.91 -23.16 -2.40
N GLU A 48 36.59 -23.21 -1.11
CA GLU A 48 36.57 -22.05 -0.20
C GLU A 48 37.43 -22.31 1.05
N PRO A 49 38.72 -22.68 0.90
CA PRO A 49 39.55 -22.92 2.05
C PRO A 49 39.84 -21.62 2.80
N ALA A 50 40.19 -21.73 4.09
CA ALA A 50 40.66 -20.58 4.86
C ALA A 50 41.87 -19.93 4.16
N PRO A 51 42.07 -18.60 4.28
CA PRO A 51 43.15 -17.90 3.61
C PRO A 51 44.51 -18.58 3.82
N ARG A 52 45.28 -18.73 2.72
CA ARG A 52 46.62 -19.35 2.71
C ARG A 52 46.65 -20.82 3.15
N THR A 53 45.52 -21.51 3.01
CA THR A 53 45.41 -22.95 3.12
C THR A 53 44.76 -23.49 1.87
N ALA A 54 44.98 -24.75 1.59
CA ALA A 54 44.07 -25.50 0.73
C ALA A 54 43.96 -26.95 1.20
N ARG A 55 42.91 -27.61 0.74
CA ARG A 55 42.40 -28.83 1.36
C ARG A 55 41.78 -29.78 0.33
N LEU A 56 42.15 -31.05 0.45
CA LEU A 56 41.58 -32.15 -0.30
C LEU A 56 40.96 -33.17 0.67
N SER A 57 39.74 -33.59 0.38
CA SER A 57 39.10 -34.71 1.07
C SER A 57 39.28 -35.98 0.24
N VAL A 58 39.92 -36.99 0.81
CA VAL A 58 40.21 -38.28 0.15
C VAL A 58 39.47 -39.42 0.88
N SER A 59 38.59 -40.11 0.15
CA SER A 59 37.84 -41.28 0.61
C SER A 59 38.39 -42.54 -0.05
N LEU A 60 39.41 -43.12 0.58
CA LEU A 60 40.07 -44.34 0.11
C LEU A 60 39.14 -45.55 -0.12
N PRO A 61 38.06 -45.75 0.68
CA PRO A 61 37.09 -46.83 0.41
C PRO A 61 36.22 -46.61 -0.85
N ARG A 62 36.05 -45.35 -1.29
CA ARG A 62 35.29 -45.00 -2.51
C ARG A 62 36.15 -45.03 -3.78
N THR A 63 37.44 -45.32 -3.64
CA THR A 63 38.36 -45.40 -4.76
C THR A 63 38.10 -46.68 -5.57
N GLU A 64 37.85 -46.51 -6.86
CA GLU A 64 37.59 -47.61 -7.79
C GLU A 64 38.74 -48.63 -7.83
N ALA A 65 38.44 -49.90 -8.13
CA ALA A 65 39.41 -51.00 -8.08
C ALA A 65 40.61 -50.80 -9.03
N GLU A 66 40.39 -50.13 -10.16
CA GLU A 66 41.42 -49.86 -11.17
C GLU A 66 42.44 -48.80 -10.72
N VAL A 67 42.07 -47.92 -9.79
CA VAL A 67 42.95 -46.87 -9.28
C VAL A 67 43.89 -47.44 -8.24
N GLN A 68 45.18 -47.40 -8.53
CA GLN A 68 46.25 -47.91 -7.68
C GLN A 68 46.97 -46.80 -6.90
N ARG A 69 46.93 -45.56 -7.39
CA ARG A 69 47.61 -44.42 -6.77
C ARG A 69 46.76 -43.15 -6.82
N ILE A 70 46.82 -42.33 -5.78
CA ILE A 70 46.22 -40.99 -5.76
C ILE A 70 47.34 -40.00 -5.44
N LEU A 71 47.78 -39.22 -6.41
CA LEU A 71 48.78 -38.18 -6.19
C LEU A 71 48.11 -36.94 -5.62
N VAL A 72 48.76 -36.35 -4.62
CA VAL A 72 48.45 -35.04 -4.08
C VAL A 72 49.52 -34.08 -4.59
N THR A 73 49.08 -33.07 -5.32
CA THR A 73 49.96 -32.09 -5.97
C THR A 73 49.53 -30.68 -5.59
N GLY A 74 50.43 -29.71 -5.70
CA GLY A 74 50.08 -28.31 -5.56
C GLY A 74 50.91 -27.39 -6.44
N SER A 75 50.39 -26.18 -6.64
CA SER A 75 51.04 -25.16 -7.45
C SER A 75 50.78 -23.74 -6.95
N VAL A 76 51.59 -22.79 -7.43
CA VAL A 76 51.42 -21.35 -7.18
C VAL A 76 51.04 -20.60 -8.45
N GLU A 77 50.12 -19.64 -8.33
CA GLU A 77 49.69 -18.82 -9.47
C GLU A 77 50.76 -17.79 -9.86
N LYS A 78 51.47 -17.20 -8.89
CA LYS A 78 52.54 -16.22 -9.11
C LYS A 78 53.77 -16.59 -8.30
N GLY A 79 54.96 -16.38 -8.86
CA GLY A 79 56.23 -16.75 -8.22
C GLY A 79 56.50 -18.26 -8.30
N PHE A 80 57.27 -18.75 -7.34
CA PHE A 80 57.79 -20.12 -7.28
C PHE A 80 57.49 -20.74 -5.90
N LEU A 81 57.48 -22.08 -5.81
CA LEU A 81 57.14 -22.82 -4.59
C LEU A 81 58.20 -22.71 -3.49
N ASP A 82 59.46 -22.50 -3.84
CA ASP A 82 60.58 -22.25 -2.91
C ASP A 82 60.47 -20.91 -2.18
N ALA A 83 59.77 -19.93 -2.77
CA ALA A 83 59.46 -18.64 -2.13
C ALA A 83 58.29 -18.72 -1.13
N VAL A 84 57.61 -19.87 -1.04
CA VAL A 84 56.54 -20.07 -0.06
C VAL A 84 57.17 -20.35 1.30
N ALA A 85 56.86 -19.52 2.30
CA ALA A 85 57.35 -19.75 3.66
C ALA A 85 56.70 -21.00 4.28
N ASP A 86 57.55 -21.91 4.76
CA ASP A 86 57.24 -23.13 5.53
C ASP A 86 56.05 -23.96 4.99
N PRO A 87 56.07 -24.40 3.72
CA PRO A 87 54.98 -25.18 3.16
C PRO A 87 54.96 -26.57 3.80
N THR A 88 53.92 -26.89 4.55
CA THR A 88 53.78 -28.22 5.18
C THR A 88 52.54 -28.96 4.69
N VAL A 89 52.68 -30.21 4.26
CA VAL A 89 51.54 -31.11 3.99
C VAL A 89 51.19 -31.92 5.24
N SER A 90 49.91 -31.95 5.60
CA SER A 90 49.37 -32.76 6.71
C SER A 90 48.25 -33.66 6.21
N VAL A 91 48.29 -34.93 6.58
CA VAL A 91 47.26 -35.94 6.32
C VAL A 91 46.61 -36.31 7.64
N LEU A 92 45.28 -36.20 7.70
CA LEU A 92 44.48 -36.53 8.87
C LEU A 92 43.45 -37.61 8.53
N ASP A 93 43.12 -38.49 9.47
CA ASP A 93 41.97 -39.40 9.42
C ASP A 93 40.90 -39.01 10.44
N ALA A 94 40.00 -39.93 10.81
CA ALA A 94 38.95 -39.63 11.79
C ALA A 94 39.51 -39.56 13.22
N GLU A 95 40.66 -40.19 13.46
CA GLU A 95 41.32 -40.34 14.75
C GLU A 95 42.37 -39.25 15.00
N GLY A 96 42.88 -38.59 13.96
CA GLY A 96 43.74 -37.41 14.08
C GLY A 96 44.78 -37.27 12.97
N LEU A 97 45.95 -36.73 13.32
CA LEU A 97 47.06 -36.53 12.38
C LEU A 97 47.75 -37.87 12.08
N VAL A 98 47.78 -38.26 10.81
CA VAL A 98 48.41 -39.50 10.33
C VAL A 98 49.82 -39.26 9.80
N ALA A 99 50.02 -38.16 9.08
CA ALA A 99 51.34 -37.79 8.57
C ALA A 99 51.46 -36.27 8.48
N ARG A 100 52.66 -35.75 8.75
CA ARG A 100 53.02 -34.35 8.51
C ARG A 100 54.43 -34.31 7.92
N GLY A 101 54.65 -33.47 6.92
CA GLY A 101 55.97 -33.30 6.32
C GLY A 101 56.10 -31.97 5.62
N ASP A 102 57.26 -31.37 5.77
CA ASP A 102 57.60 -30.15 5.04
C ASP A 102 57.81 -30.46 3.57
N VAL A 103 57.50 -29.48 2.73
CA VAL A 103 57.59 -29.55 1.29
C VAL A 103 58.88 -28.86 0.87
N ASP A 104 59.89 -29.66 0.57
CA ASP A 104 61.17 -29.18 0.06
C ASP A 104 61.04 -28.94 -1.46
N ALA A 105 60.65 -27.73 -1.84
CA ALA A 105 60.48 -27.36 -3.24
C ALA A 105 61.84 -26.99 -3.88
N PRO A 106 62.20 -27.57 -5.04
CA PRO A 106 63.38 -27.14 -5.80
C PRO A 106 63.24 -25.71 -6.32
N GLU A 107 64.37 -25.06 -6.60
CA GLU A 107 64.41 -23.70 -7.14
C GLU A 107 63.64 -23.60 -8.47
N ALA A 108 62.93 -22.49 -8.68
CA ALA A 108 62.20 -22.18 -9.90
C ALA A 108 61.05 -23.15 -10.29
N VAL A 109 60.57 -23.97 -9.36
CA VAL A 109 59.42 -24.87 -9.58
C VAL A 109 58.11 -24.18 -9.20
N ARG A 110 57.08 -24.26 -10.07
CA ARG A 110 55.74 -23.69 -9.79
C ARG A 110 54.69 -24.74 -9.44
N ALA A 111 54.91 -26.00 -9.80
CA ALA A 111 54.01 -27.11 -9.47
C ALA A 111 54.80 -28.36 -9.08
N MET A 112 54.37 -29.10 -8.04
CA MET A 112 55.04 -30.35 -7.65
C MET A 112 54.08 -31.37 -7.02
N VAL A 113 54.54 -32.61 -6.91
CA VAL A 113 53.89 -33.66 -6.13
C VAL A 113 54.33 -33.59 -4.67
N PHE A 114 53.38 -33.39 -3.75
CA PHE A 114 53.65 -33.35 -2.31
C PHE A 114 53.66 -34.75 -1.68
N GLY A 115 52.89 -35.66 -2.25
CA GLY A 115 52.85 -37.05 -1.83
C GLY A 115 51.76 -37.82 -2.53
N GLU A 116 51.57 -39.06 -2.11
CA GLU A 116 50.59 -39.92 -2.73
C GLU A 116 50.07 -41.01 -1.80
N PHE A 117 48.85 -41.44 -2.06
CA PHE A 117 48.31 -42.68 -1.52
C PHE A 117 48.60 -43.80 -2.51
N ARG A 118 49.25 -44.88 -2.07
CA ARG A 118 49.49 -46.10 -2.86
C ARG A 118 48.69 -47.27 -2.30
N ARG A 119 48.04 -48.02 -3.18
CA ARG A 119 47.34 -49.25 -2.85
C ARG A 119 48.30 -50.44 -2.95
N ARG A 120 48.38 -51.27 -1.90
CA ARG A 120 49.14 -52.54 -1.84
C ARG A 120 48.35 -53.55 -1.02
N ASP A 121 48.12 -54.74 -1.56
CA ASP A 121 47.37 -55.83 -0.93
C ASP A 121 46.01 -55.39 -0.33
N GLY A 122 45.26 -54.60 -1.10
CA GLY A 122 43.96 -54.08 -0.67
C GLY A 122 44.00 -52.95 0.37
N ARG A 123 45.18 -52.58 0.87
CA ARG A 123 45.39 -51.50 1.86
C ARG A 123 46.04 -50.27 1.22
N TRP A 124 45.85 -49.11 1.84
CA TRP A 124 46.38 -47.83 1.36
C TRP A 124 47.47 -47.30 2.27
N TRP A 125 48.52 -46.73 1.67
CA TRP A 125 49.67 -46.16 2.36
C TRP A 125 49.92 -44.76 1.86
N TRP A 126 50.12 -43.81 2.77
CA TRP A 126 50.66 -42.49 2.43
C TRP A 126 52.16 -42.58 2.22
N VAL A 127 52.64 -42.03 1.11
CA VAL A 127 54.06 -41.93 0.76
C VAL A 127 54.36 -40.47 0.46
N ARG A 128 55.40 -39.92 1.11
CA ARG A 128 55.87 -38.57 0.84
C ARG A 128 56.39 -38.48 -0.61
N GLY A 129 56.09 -37.37 -1.28
CA GLY A 129 56.57 -37.11 -2.63
C GLY A 129 58.08 -36.90 -2.63
N ASN A 130 58.74 -37.42 -3.65
CA ASN A 130 60.13 -37.17 -3.97
C ASN A 130 60.19 -36.36 -5.29
N ASP A 131 60.76 -35.16 -5.19
CA ASP A 131 61.46 -34.37 -6.23
C ASP A 131 60.84 -34.14 -7.63
N ARG A 132 59.55 -34.41 -7.86
CA ARG A 132 58.89 -34.19 -9.16
C ARG A 132 58.25 -32.80 -9.29
N GLY A 133 59.09 -31.77 -9.31
CA GLY A 133 58.71 -30.40 -9.63
C GLY A 133 58.68 -30.11 -11.14
N ARG A 134 57.82 -29.19 -11.58
CA ARG A 134 57.77 -28.64 -12.95
C ARG A 134 57.67 -27.12 -12.94
N ALA A 135 58.14 -26.51 -14.02
CA ALA A 135 58.03 -25.07 -14.23
C ALA A 135 56.57 -24.66 -14.41
N GLU A 136 55.74 -25.51 -15.01
CA GLU A 136 54.31 -25.25 -15.22
C GLU A 136 53.43 -26.43 -14.77
N LEU A 137 52.22 -26.12 -14.26
CA LEU A 137 51.24 -27.14 -13.85
C LEU A 137 50.84 -28.05 -15.03
N ALA A 138 50.77 -27.49 -16.24
CA ALA A 138 50.45 -28.21 -17.45
C ALA A 138 51.44 -29.35 -17.76
N GLU A 139 52.73 -29.12 -17.50
CA GLU A 139 53.78 -30.13 -17.68
C GLU A 139 53.62 -31.26 -16.66
N LEU A 140 53.34 -30.91 -15.40
CA LEU A 140 53.15 -31.89 -14.34
C LEU A 140 51.95 -32.80 -14.63
N PHE A 141 50.86 -32.23 -15.12
CA PHE A 141 49.66 -32.99 -15.50
C PHE A 141 49.92 -33.86 -16.74
N ALA A 142 50.65 -33.35 -17.73
CA ALA A 142 51.01 -34.08 -18.94
C ALA A 142 51.86 -35.34 -18.65
N ASP A 143 52.77 -35.29 -17.68
CA ASP A 143 53.59 -36.44 -17.27
C ASP A 143 52.73 -37.67 -16.91
N TYR A 144 51.57 -37.43 -16.31
CA TYR A 144 50.64 -38.48 -15.88
C TYR A 144 49.55 -38.79 -16.89
N GLY A 145 49.66 -38.30 -18.12
CA GLY A 145 48.74 -38.62 -19.23
C GLY A 145 47.51 -37.72 -19.34
N VAL A 146 47.48 -36.59 -18.63
CA VAL A 146 46.40 -35.61 -18.77
C VAL A 146 46.66 -34.74 -20.00
N ALA A 147 45.75 -34.77 -20.97
CA ALA A 147 45.85 -33.92 -22.16
C ALA A 147 45.48 -32.47 -21.81
N VAL A 148 46.46 -31.58 -21.67
CA VAL A 148 46.27 -30.15 -21.33
C VAL A 148 46.30 -29.28 -22.59
N GLY A 149 45.44 -28.26 -22.67
CA GLY A 149 45.41 -27.24 -23.73
C GLY A 149 44.00 -26.72 -24.04
N SER A 150 43.86 -25.91 -25.10
CA SER A 150 42.64 -25.15 -25.43
C SER A 150 41.64 -25.84 -26.37
N ALA A 151 41.94 -27.06 -26.84
CA ALA A 151 41.08 -27.82 -27.75
C ALA A 151 39.98 -28.60 -26.99
N ARG A 152 38.88 -28.93 -27.68
CA ARG A 152 37.66 -29.56 -27.11
C ARG A 152 37.88 -30.92 -26.41
N SER A 153 39.02 -31.59 -26.66
CA SER A 153 39.43 -32.88 -26.06
C SER A 153 40.53 -32.75 -25.00
N ARG A 154 40.91 -31.52 -24.63
CA ARG A 154 41.95 -31.22 -23.63
C ARG A 154 41.34 -30.46 -22.45
N ILE A 155 41.91 -30.64 -21.25
CA ILE A 155 41.49 -29.87 -20.08
C ILE A 155 42.21 -28.51 -20.05
N SER A 156 41.47 -27.47 -19.65
CA SER A 156 42.03 -26.13 -19.44
C SER A 156 42.41 -25.94 -17.98
N LEU A 157 43.68 -25.63 -17.75
CA LEU A 157 44.24 -25.28 -16.44
C LEU A 157 44.30 -23.76 -16.21
N HIS A 158 43.56 -22.99 -17.00
CA HIS A 158 43.29 -21.60 -16.68
C HIS A 158 42.07 -21.49 -15.77
N ARG A 159 42.21 -20.75 -14.67
CA ARG A 159 41.09 -20.33 -13.84
C ARG A 159 40.18 -19.46 -14.71
N THR A 160 39.08 -20.03 -15.20
CA THR A 160 38.00 -19.22 -15.75
C THR A 160 37.49 -18.38 -14.60
N ALA A 161 37.89 -17.12 -14.57
CA ALA A 161 37.13 -16.12 -13.83
C ALA A 161 35.71 -16.24 -14.38
N VAL A 162 34.80 -16.77 -13.57
CA VAL A 162 33.39 -16.45 -13.74
C VAL A 162 33.39 -14.92 -13.78
N PRO A 163 32.95 -14.27 -14.88
CA PRO A 163 32.72 -12.84 -14.83
C PRO A 163 31.86 -12.64 -13.58
N ASP A 164 32.28 -11.74 -12.68
CA ASP A 164 31.42 -11.31 -11.58
C ASP A 164 30.00 -11.22 -12.15
N PRO A 165 29.01 -11.92 -11.58
CA PRO A 165 27.65 -11.78 -12.08
C PRO A 165 27.40 -10.28 -12.14
N ALA A 166 27.19 -9.76 -13.37
CA ALA A 166 26.97 -8.34 -13.57
C ALA A 166 25.99 -7.91 -12.50
N PRO A 167 26.30 -6.89 -11.67
CA PRO A 167 25.61 -6.66 -10.41
C PRO A 167 24.12 -6.74 -10.68
N GLU A 168 23.49 -7.81 -10.19
CA GLU A 168 22.08 -8.06 -10.44
C GLU A 168 21.38 -6.79 -9.99
N LYS A 169 20.70 -6.11 -10.92
CA LYS A 169 20.02 -4.85 -10.60
C LYS A 169 19.19 -5.13 -9.35
N PRO A 170 19.41 -4.37 -8.25
CA PRO A 170 18.78 -4.70 -6.98
C PRO A 170 17.27 -4.86 -7.20
N THR A 171 16.76 -6.04 -6.84
CA THR A 171 15.36 -6.41 -7.08
C THR A 171 14.43 -5.39 -6.43
N ALA A 172 13.32 -5.10 -7.09
CA ALA A 172 12.32 -4.18 -6.54
C ALA A 172 11.79 -4.70 -5.18
N PRO A 173 11.41 -3.80 -4.25
CA PRO A 173 10.86 -4.21 -2.96
C PRO A 173 9.48 -4.87 -3.10
N ALA A 174 9.00 -5.53 -2.04
CA ALA A 174 7.73 -6.28 -2.05
C ALA A 174 6.46 -5.45 -2.36
N ASN A 175 6.52 -4.12 -2.21
CA ASN A 175 5.46 -3.21 -2.63
C ASN A 175 6.06 -2.10 -3.52
N PRO A 176 6.35 -2.40 -4.79
CA PRO A 176 7.10 -1.49 -5.66
C PRO A 176 6.28 -0.28 -6.09
N GLU A 177 4.95 -0.35 -6.06
CA GLU A 177 4.08 0.78 -6.45
C GLU A 177 4.13 1.93 -5.43
N ARG A 178 4.63 1.68 -4.20
CA ARG A 178 4.62 2.65 -3.11
C ARG A 178 6.04 3.18 -2.84
N PRO A 179 6.30 4.48 -3.04
CA PRO A 179 7.58 5.07 -2.68
C PRO A 179 7.78 5.05 -1.16
N ASP A 180 8.84 4.38 -0.69
CA ASP A 180 9.15 4.24 0.73
C ASP A 180 10.64 3.88 0.99
N TRP A 181 11.03 3.91 2.26
CA TRP A 181 12.32 3.40 2.73
C TRP A 181 12.27 1.89 2.95
N HIS A 182 13.17 1.16 2.30
CA HIS A 182 13.29 -0.29 2.44
C HIS A 182 14.72 -0.68 2.84
N PRO A 183 14.95 -1.85 3.46
CA PRO A 183 16.31 -2.36 3.66
C PRO A 183 17.09 -2.37 2.35
N ASP A 184 18.31 -1.82 2.35
CA ASP A 184 19.14 -1.78 1.14
C ASP A 184 19.49 -3.22 0.73
N PRO A 185 19.22 -3.63 -0.52
CA PRO A 185 19.55 -4.98 -0.99
C PRO A 185 21.04 -5.33 -0.88
N ALA A 186 21.93 -4.32 -0.90
CA ALA A 186 23.37 -4.50 -0.75
C ALA A 186 23.85 -4.46 0.72
N ASP A 187 23.09 -3.83 1.62
CA ASP A 187 23.45 -3.67 3.04
C ASP A 187 22.20 -3.58 3.92
N ALA A 188 21.82 -4.68 4.56
CA ALA A 188 20.63 -4.76 5.40
C ALA A 188 20.67 -3.84 6.65
N SER A 189 21.83 -3.28 7.00
CA SER A 189 22.00 -2.29 8.08
C SER A 189 21.60 -0.86 7.66
N MET A 190 21.41 -0.65 6.36
CA MET A 190 20.99 0.62 5.78
C MET A 190 19.56 0.49 5.23
N LEU A 191 18.86 1.62 5.20
CA LEU A 191 17.67 1.81 4.41
C LEU A 191 18.05 2.57 3.13
N ARG A 192 17.46 2.18 2.02
CA ARG A 192 17.57 2.85 0.72
C ARG A 192 16.18 3.27 0.27
N TRP A 193 16.07 4.44 -0.36
CA TRP A 193 14.80 4.95 -0.84
C TRP A 193 14.42 4.33 -2.18
N TRP A 194 13.20 3.82 -2.27
CA TRP A 194 12.55 3.42 -3.51
C TRP A 194 11.57 4.51 -3.94
N ASP A 195 11.69 5.02 -5.16
CA ASP A 195 10.85 6.14 -5.63
C ASP A 195 9.53 5.72 -6.30
N GLY A 196 9.23 4.42 -6.31
CA GLY A 196 8.10 3.84 -7.04
C GLY A 196 8.53 3.12 -8.33
N THR A 197 9.73 3.42 -8.84
CA THR A 197 10.23 2.88 -10.12
C THR A 197 11.65 2.33 -10.03
N ALA A 198 12.50 2.95 -9.20
CA ALA A 198 13.90 2.59 -9.04
C ALA A 198 14.42 2.87 -7.63
N TRP A 199 15.51 2.20 -7.29
CA TRP A 199 16.28 2.48 -6.09
C TRP A 199 17.13 3.74 -6.29
N THR A 200 16.94 4.76 -5.46
CA THR A 200 17.71 6.01 -5.56
C THR A 200 19.02 5.93 -4.79
N GLU A 201 19.88 6.95 -4.89
CA GLU A 201 21.13 7.02 -4.12
C GLU A 201 20.92 7.39 -2.64
N ALA A 202 19.70 7.79 -2.26
CA ALA A 202 19.41 8.19 -0.89
C ALA A 202 19.45 6.97 0.05
N LYS A 203 20.38 7.01 1.01
CA LYS A 203 20.58 5.98 2.04
C LYS A 203 20.55 6.58 3.44
N THR A 204 20.10 5.80 4.42
CA THR A 204 20.09 6.21 5.84
C THR A 204 20.26 4.99 6.75
N PRO A 205 20.92 5.10 7.92
CA PRO A 205 21.05 3.96 8.83
C PRO A 205 19.69 3.40 9.28
N ARG A 206 19.59 2.07 9.28
CA ARG A 206 18.45 1.35 9.83
C ARG A 206 18.60 1.26 11.34
N VAL A 207 17.76 2.00 12.05
CA VAL A 207 17.67 1.92 13.51
C VAL A 207 16.77 0.75 13.88
N GLN A 208 17.26 -0.19 14.70
CA GLN A 208 16.44 -1.28 15.21
C GLN A 208 15.33 -0.73 16.11
N SER A 209 14.14 -1.31 16.04
CA SER A 209 12.99 -0.88 16.82
C SER A 209 13.20 -1.19 18.30
N ASP A 210 13.62 -0.18 19.06
CA ASP A 210 13.65 -0.19 20.53
C ASP A 210 12.79 0.98 21.02
N SER A 211 11.87 0.71 21.94
CA SER A 211 11.02 1.75 22.54
C SER A 211 11.84 2.89 23.16
N ARG A 212 13.06 2.61 23.61
CA ARG A 212 13.99 3.58 24.22
C ARG A 212 14.73 4.44 23.21
N ILE A 213 14.67 4.13 21.92
CA ILE A 213 15.43 4.80 20.86
C ILE A 213 14.46 5.42 19.84
N CYS A 214 14.82 6.57 19.29
CA CYS A 214 14.07 7.21 18.22
C CYS A 214 14.32 6.49 16.89
N ASN A 215 13.27 5.92 16.29
CA ASN A 215 13.35 5.26 14.99
C ASN A 215 13.74 6.18 13.82
N ARG A 216 13.75 7.51 14.00
CA ARG A 216 14.16 8.50 12.98
C ARG A 216 15.64 8.84 13.09
N CYS A 217 16.11 9.24 14.27
CA CYS A 217 17.48 9.75 14.46
C CYS A 217 18.42 8.85 15.27
N GLY A 218 17.93 7.73 15.83
CA GLY A 218 18.74 6.81 16.64
C GLY A 218 19.10 7.30 18.05
N ARG A 219 18.63 8.48 18.48
CA ARG A 219 18.89 9.01 19.83
C ARG A 219 17.95 8.39 20.87
N ARG A 220 18.41 8.24 22.11
CA ARG A 220 17.57 7.77 23.22
C ARG A 220 16.41 8.74 23.51
N ARG A 221 15.23 8.20 23.73
CA ARG A 221 14.02 8.94 24.14
C ARG A 221 14.02 9.12 25.66
N GLY A 222 13.48 10.23 26.14
CA GLY A 222 13.30 10.43 27.59
C GLY A 222 12.26 9.45 28.15
N TRP A 223 12.59 8.80 29.26
CA TRP A 223 11.71 7.86 29.95
C TRP A 223 10.76 8.62 30.89
N ARG A 224 9.46 8.29 30.86
CA ARG A 224 8.50 8.62 31.93
C ARG A 224 8.39 7.45 32.91
N VAL A 225 8.47 7.72 34.21
CA VAL A 225 8.45 6.70 35.29
C VAL A 225 7.24 5.74 35.21
N LEU A 226 6.14 6.16 34.56
CA LEU A 226 5.01 5.31 34.14
C LEU A 226 4.63 5.66 32.70
N GLY A 227 4.47 4.64 31.84
CA GLY A 227 3.94 4.76 30.47
C GLY A 227 4.96 4.68 29.33
N SER A 228 4.46 4.77 28.10
CA SER A 228 5.27 4.70 26.87
C SER A 228 6.29 5.84 26.77
N PRO A 229 7.48 5.60 26.19
CA PRO A 229 8.50 6.63 26.01
C PRO A 229 7.95 7.85 25.24
N GLY A 230 8.29 9.05 25.72
CA GLY A 230 7.83 10.30 25.11
C GLY A 230 8.40 10.54 23.71
N PRO A 231 7.86 11.51 22.94
CA PRO A 231 8.42 11.89 21.64
C PRO A 231 9.89 12.33 21.75
N CYS A 232 10.67 12.08 20.70
CA CYS A 232 12.08 12.47 20.68
C CYS A 232 12.18 14.00 20.56
N ARG A 233 12.65 14.68 21.61
CA ARG A 233 12.71 16.16 21.67
C ARG A 233 13.40 16.81 20.45
N SER A 234 14.52 16.26 20.02
CA SER A 234 15.27 16.76 18.85
C SER A 234 14.47 16.59 17.55
N CYS A 235 13.86 15.42 17.33
CA CYS A 235 13.06 15.22 16.13
C CYS A 235 11.73 15.98 16.16
N THR A 236 11.14 16.22 17.33
CA THR A 236 9.86 16.92 17.45
C THR A 236 9.92 18.32 16.86
N ALA A 237 10.90 19.13 17.25
CA ALA A 237 11.04 20.50 16.74
C ALA A 237 11.21 20.54 15.21
N GLU A 238 12.10 19.69 14.67
CA GLU A 238 12.30 19.59 13.22
C GLU A 238 11.05 19.12 12.46
N ILE A 239 10.29 18.18 13.06
CA ILE A 239 9.05 17.67 12.46
C ILE A 239 7.99 18.77 12.43
N GLU A 240 7.81 19.50 13.53
CA GLU A 240 6.84 20.60 13.62
C GLU A 240 7.15 21.73 12.61
N GLU A 241 8.41 22.10 12.50
CA GLU A 241 8.88 23.07 11.50
C GLU A 241 8.57 22.60 10.08
N TYR A 242 8.95 21.37 9.74
CA TYR A 242 8.67 20.78 8.42
C TYR A 242 7.16 20.69 8.14
N LEU A 243 6.38 20.26 9.12
CA LEU A 243 4.93 20.11 9.01
C LEU A 243 4.23 21.44 8.75
N THR A 244 4.78 22.56 9.19
CA THR A 244 4.22 23.90 8.92
C THR A 244 4.19 24.20 7.43
N GLY A 245 5.32 24.01 6.73
CA GLY A 245 5.40 24.21 5.28
C GLY A 245 4.68 23.11 4.50
N TRP A 246 4.77 21.87 4.97
CA TRP A 246 4.07 20.73 4.38
C TRP A 246 2.54 20.91 4.42
N ARG A 247 1.98 21.39 5.54
CA ARG A 247 0.54 21.66 5.70
C ARG A 247 0.02 22.65 4.67
N ALA A 248 0.75 23.71 4.38
CA ALA A 248 0.35 24.69 3.37
C ALA A 248 0.31 24.08 1.95
N ARG A 249 1.26 23.17 1.65
CA ARG A 249 1.27 22.43 0.37
C ARG A 249 0.11 21.44 0.29
N ALA A 250 -0.09 20.65 1.35
CA ALA A 250 -1.18 19.71 1.45
C ALA A 250 -2.55 20.40 1.31
N TRP A 251 -2.73 21.54 1.99
CA TRP A 251 -3.94 22.36 1.86
C TRP A 251 -4.19 22.82 0.43
N ARG A 252 -3.15 23.32 -0.26
CA ARG A 252 -3.27 23.75 -1.65
C ARG A 252 -3.75 22.61 -2.53
N VAL A 253 -3.09 21.45 -2.47
CA VAL A 253 -3.47 20.25 -3.22
C VAL A 253 -4.90 19.83 -2.90
N LEU A 254 -5.26 19.76 -1.62
CA LEU A 254 -6.62 19.41 -1.18
C LEU A 254 -7.67 20.34 -1.80
N THR A 255 -7.41 21.64 -1.84
CA THR A 255 -8.36 22.62 -2.40
C THR A 255 -8.37 22.71 -3.92
N THR A 256 -7.33 22.23 -4.63
CA THR A 256 -7.23 22.33 -6.09
C THR A 256 -7.46 21.01 -6.82
N ALA A 257 -7.02 19.90 -6.25
CA ALA A 257 -7.02 18.57 -6.85
C ALA A 257 -7.78 17.52 -6.00
N GLY A 258 -8.12 17.84 -4.75
CA GLY A 258 -8.84 16.94 -3.85
C GLY A 258 -7.94 16.07 -2.98
N ALA A 259 -8.56 15.13 -2.27
CA ALA A 259 -7.90 14.25 -1.29
C ALA A 259 -7.41 12.90 -1.88
N HIS A 260 -7.31 12.80 -3.21
CA HIS A 260 -6.92 11.58 -3.91
C HIS A 260 -6.07 11.90 -5.15
N GLY A 261 -5.41 10.88 -5.70
CA GLY A 261 -4.62 10.96 -6.93
C GLY A 261 -3.17 11.41 -6.72
N ALA A 262 -2.41 11.48 -7.83
CA ALA A 262 -0.95 11.62 -7.80
C ALA A 262 -0.45 12.84 -7.00
N ALA A 263 -1.07 14.01 -7.18
CA ALA A 263 -0.67 15.22 -6.45
C ALA A 263 -0.85 15.08 -4.93
N TRP A 264 -1.89 14.35 -4.50
CA TRP A 264 -2.11 14.04 -3.08
C TRP A 264 -1.12 12.98 -2.58
N ASP A 265 -0.84 11.96 -3.38
CA ASP A 265 0.12 10.91 -3.04
C ASP A 265 1.55 11.46 -2.91
N GLU A 266 1.93 12.45 -3.73
CA GLU A 266 3.21 13.16 -3.64
C GLU A 266 3.37 13.89 -2.30
N VAL A 267 2.29 14.51 -1.79
CA VAL A 267 2.30 15.18 -0.47
C VAL A 267 2.65 14.19 0.63
N TRP A 268 2.07 12.99 0.63
CA TRP A 268 2.39 11.95 1.61
C TRP A 268 3.73 11.26 1.35
N THR A 269 4.15 11.17 0.09
CA THR A 269 5.48 10.66 -0.30
C THR A 269 6.58 11.53 0.28
N ALA A 270 6.42 12.85 0.27
CA ALA A 270 7.36 13.77 0.89
C ALA A 270 7.52 13.56 2.41
N LEU A 271 6.44 13.22 3.12
CA LEU A 271 6.52 12.85 4.56
C LEU A 271 7.28 11.54 4.77
N ARG A 272 6.96 10.51 3.98
CA ARG A 272 7.66 9.21 4.05
C ARG A 272 9.14 9.36 3.77
N TYR A 273 9.51 10.15 2.77
CA TYR A 273 10.90 10.46 2.46
C TYR A 273 11.63 11.07 3.66
N ARG A 274 10.97 11.96 4.41
CA ARG A 274 11.51 12.56 5.65
C ARG A 274 11.42 11.65 6.89
N ARG A 275 10.89 10.44 6.74
CA ARG A 275 10.65 9.45 7.81
C ARG A 275 9.80 10.03 8.94
N ILE A 276 8.80 10.82 8.56
CA ILE A 276 7.80 11.40 9.48
C ILE A 276 6.57 10.49 9.45
N ASP A 277 6.07 10.15 10.63
CA ASP A 277 4.91 9.28 10.78
C ASP A 277 3.65 9.92 10.15
N ALA A 278 2.86 9.10 9.47
CA ALA A 278 1.64 9.58 8.82
C ALA A 278 0.61 10.14 9.83
N ASP A 279 0.60 9.66 11.08
CA ASP A 279 -0.24 10.21 12.15
C ASP A 279 0.11 11.65 12.48
N ALA A 280 1.40 12.02 12.42
CA ALA A 280 1.81 13.40 12.62
C ALA A 280 1.29 14.31 11.48
N GLY A 281 1.32 13.82 10.25
CA GLY A 281 0.73 14.50 9.10
C GLY A 281 -0.80 14.65 9.22
N ARG A 282 -1.49 13.57 9.60
CA ARG A 282 -2.94 13.58 9.85
C ARG A 282 -3.33 14.55 10.96
N ALA A 283 -2.61 14.53 12.09
CA ALA A 283 -2.82 15.46 13.18
C ALA A 283 -2.64 16.93 12.73
N ALA A 284 -1.61 17.21 11.92
CA ALA A 284 -1.39 18.55 11.37
C ALA A 284 -2.50 19.00 10.39
N LEU A 285 -3.18 18.06 9.73
CA LEU A 285 -4.29 18.31 8.84
C LEU A 285 -5.67 18.22 9.49
N HIS A 286 -5.78 17.80 10.75
CA HIS A 286 -7.09 17.54 11.35
C HIS A 286 -8.02 18.78 11.31
N GLY A 287 -7.55 19.94 11.78
CA GLY A 287 -8.32 21.18 11.76
C GLY A 287 -8.66 21.67 10.34
N PRO A 288 -7.67 21.87 9.44
CA PRO A 288 -7.94 22.23 8.05
C PRO A 288 -8.85 21.22 7.32
N GLY A 289 -8.64 19.93 7.57
CA GLY A 289 -9.43 18.85 7.01
C GLY A 289 -10.89 18.92 7.42
N GLN A 290 -11.18 19.20 8.69
CA GLN A 290 -12.55 19.45 9.16
C GLN A 290 -13.20 20.62 8.43
N ALA A 291 -12.51 21.75 8.32
CA ALA A 291 -13.01 22.91 7.58
C ALA A 291 -13.28 22.61 6.09
N TYR A 292 -12.44 21.75 5.48
CA TYR A 292 -12.62 21.34 4.08
C TYR A 292 -13.84 20.42 3.91
N VAL A 293 -14.03 19.40 4.76
CA VAL A 293 -15.21 18.53 4.65
C VAL A 293 -16.51 19.27 5.00
N GLU A 294 -16.46 20.26 5.88
CA GLU A 294 -17.58 21.18 6.10
C GLU A 294 -17.93 21.98 4.85
N ARG A 295 -16.93 22.49 4.14
CA ARG A 295 -17.12 23.15 2.86
C ARG A 295 -17.73 22.20 1.83
N LEU A 296 -17.23 20.97 1.69
CA LEU A 296 -17.79 19.97 0.78
C LEU A 296 -19.27 19.73 1.08
N ALA A 297 -19.61 19.52 2.36
CA ALA A 297 -21.00 19.28 2.76
C ALA A 297 -21.91 20.50 2.50
N ALA A 298 -21.42 21.72 2.77
CA ALA A 298 -22.16 22.95 2.48
C ALA A 298 -22.40 23.12 0.98
N PHE A 299 -21.38 22.82 0.15
CA PHE A 299 -21.49 22.90 -1.31
C PHE A 299 -22.48 21.89 -1.86
N ALA A 300 -22.38 20.63 -1.44
CA ALA A 300 -23.28 19.56 -1.86
C ALA A 300 -24.74 19.84 -1.47
N GLY A 301 -24.98 20.43 -0.29
CA GLY A 301 -26.33 20.76 0.17
C GLY A 301 -26.93 22.04 -0.45
N ALA A 302 -26.15 22.86 -1.16
CA ALA A 302 -26.51 24.24 -1.47
C ALA A 302 -27.73 24.39 -2.40
N ASP A 303 -27.92 23.46 -3.34
CA ASP A 303 -29.06 23.42 -4.27
C ASP A 303 -30.20 22.50 -3.80
N GLY A 304 -30.05 21.91 -2.61
CA GLY A 304 -31.01 20.97 -2.05
C GLY A 304 -30.99 19.58 -2.71
N GLU A 305 -30.01 19.29 -3.57
CA GLU A 305 -29.80 17.98 -4.18
C GLU A 305 -28.37 17.47 -3.94
N ILE A 306 -28.23 16.35 -3.21
CA ILE A 306 -26.93 15.71 -3.01
C ILE A 306 -26.82 14.49 -3.92
N THR A 307 -25.89 14.54 -4.85
CA THR A 307 -25.60 13.46 -5.80
C THR A 307 -24.75 12.35 -5.15
N THR A 308 -24.71 11.18 -5.78
CA THR A 308 -23.82 10.08 -5.35
C THR A 308 -22.35 10.49 -5.41
N ALA A 309 -21.94 11.19 -6.48
CA ALA A 309 -20.57 11.65 -6.65
C ALA A 309 -20.13 12.60 -5.52
N GLU A 310 -20.99 13.54 -5.10
CA GLU A 310 -20.69 14.45 -3.99
C GLU A 310 -20.62 13.71 -2.64
N LEU A 311 -21.50 12.72 -2.42
CA LEU A 311 -21.43 11.89 -1.21
C LEU A 311 -20.13 11.06 -1.17
N ASP A 312 -19.75 10.46 -2.30
CA ASP A 312 -18.53 9.66 -2.42
C ASP A 312 -17.27 10.52 -2.26
N GLU A 313 -17.24 11.71 -2.85
CA GLU A 313 -16.15 12.68 -2.68
C GLU A 313 -15.99 13.08 -1.20
N PHE A 314 -17.11 13.36 -0.53
CA PHE A 314 -17.13 13.68 0.90
C PHE A 314 -16.63 12.51 1.76
N GLU A 315 -17.18 11.30 1.58
CA GLU A 315 -16.80 10.12 2.37
C GLU A 315 -15.35 9.69 2.11
N GLY A 316 -14.92 9.73 0.85
CA GLY A 316 -13.54 9.47 0.45
C GLY A 316 -12.57 10.46 1.10
N THR A 317 -12.91 11.75 1.11
CA THR A 317 -12.08 12.78 1.76
C THR A 317 -11.98 12.57 3.27
N VAL A 318 -13.10 12.25 3.93
CA VAL A 318 -13.10 11.92 5.38
C VAL A 318 -12.20 10.72 5.67
N ALA A 319 -12.26 9.69 4.83
CA ALA A 319 -11.42 8.50 4.97
C ALA A 319 -9.93 8.79 4.71
N ALA A 320 -9.59 9.50 3.63
CA ALA A 320 -8.22 9.85 3.27
C ALA A 320 -7.52 10.68 4.34
N LEU A 321 -8.27 11.55 5.02
CA LEU A 321 -7.77 12.38 6.12
C LEU A 321 -7.91 11.72 7.50
N ALA A 322 -8.51 10.52 7.57
CA ALA A 322 -8.86 9.80 8.80
C ALA A 322 -9.59 10.68 9.83
N LEU A 323 -10.50 11.54 9.37
CA LEU A 323 -11.24 12.46 10.23
C LEU A 323 -12.30 11.71 11.03
N SER A 324 -12.47 12.11 12.28
CA SER A 324 -13.46 11.53 13.19
C SER A 324 -13.98 12.58 14.18
N GLY A 325 -14.96 12.20 14.99
CA GLY A 325 -15.53 13.04 16.03
C GLY A 325 -16.94 13.55 15.74
N PRO A 326 -17.58 14.24 16.71
CA PRO A 326 -19.01 14.55 16.67
C PRO A 326 -19.44 15.40 15.47
N LEU A 327 -18.61 16.39 15.10
CA LEU A 327 -18.83 17.26 13.94
C LEU A 327 -18.87 16.46 12.64
N VAL A 328 -17.85 15.63 12.39
CA VAL A 328 -17.73 14.82 11.16
C VAL A 328 -18.89 13.83 11.06
N GLU A 329 -19.24 13.19 12.17
CA GLU A 329 -20.35 12.24 12.21
C GLU A 329 -21.71 12.92 11.99
N ASP A 330 -21.89 14.16 12.47
CA ASP A 330 -23.07 14.95 12.14
C ASP A 330 -23.14 15.32 10.65
N LEU A 331 -22.02 15.72 10.05
CA LEU A 331 -21.94 15.99 8.62
C LEU A 331 -22.24 14.73 7.78
N ARG A 332 -21.70 13.57 8.15
CA ARG A 332 -22.02 12.27 7.52
C ARG A 332 -23.51 11.98 7.54
N ARG A 333 -24.16 12.12 8.70
CA ARG A 333 -25.62 11.94 8.81
C ARG A 333 -26.38 12.90 7.91
N ARG A 334 -25.98 14.19 7.87
CA ARG A 334 -26.60 15.20 6.99
C ARG A 334 -26.45 14.83 5.52
N MET A 335 -25.23 14.51 5.07
CA MET A 335 -24.91 14.16 3.69
C MET A 335 -25.71 12.93 3.24
N ARG A 336 -25.71 11.86 4.04
CA ARG A 336 -26.46 10.63 3.73
C ARG A 336 -27.97 10.88 3.71
N ARG A 337 -28.50 11.67 4.66
CA ARG A 337 -29.92 12.04 4.68
C ARG A 337 -30.28 12.87 3.45
N GLY A 338 -29.52 13.91 3.14
CA GLY A 338 -29.74 14.75 1.96
C GLY A 338 -29.71 13.92 0.68
N HIS A 339 -28.73 13.04 0.51
CA HIS A 339 -28.65 12.12 -0.62
C HIS A 339 -29.87 11.20 -0.73
N THR A 340 -30.33 10.65 0.40
CA THR A 340 -31.55 9.83 0.46
C THR A 340 -32.77 10.62 -0.01
N LEU A 341 -32.95 11.85 0.47
CA LEU A 341 -34.04 12.73 0.06
C LEU A 341 -33.96 13.08 -1.43
N SER A 342 -32.75 13.32 -1.96
CA SER A 342 -32.55 13.61 -3.39
C SER A 342 -32.92 12.43 -4.28
N ARG A 343 -32.56 11.21 -3.89
CA ARG A 343 -32.95 9.98 -4.60
C ARG A 343 -34.47 9.78 -4.62
N LEU A 344 -35.13 9.99 -3.48
CA LEU A 344 -36.59 9.93 -3.39
C LEU A 344 -37.23 10.96 -4.35
N ARG A 345 -36.78 12.22 -4.32
CA ARG A 345 -37.25 13.27 -5.25
C ARG A 345 -36.95 12.97 -6.72
N ALA A 346 -35.86 12.25 -7.01
CA ALA A 346 -35.54 11.80 -8.36
C ALA A 346 -36.51 10.73 -8.89
N GLY A 347 -37.29 10.09 -8.01
CA GLY A 347 -38.23 9.02 -8.32
C GLY A 347 -37.72 7.62 -8.01
N GLU A 348 -36.58 7.50 -7.32
CA GLU A 348 -36.09 6.22 -6.80
C GLU A 348 -36.84 5.88 -5.51
N LEU A 349 -38.07 5.40 -5.67
CA LEU A 349 -38.97 5.15 -4.57
C LEU A 349 -38.84 3.71 -4.06
N PRO A 350 -38.78 3.49 -2.74
CA PRO A 350 -38.78 2.15 -2.17
C PRO A 350 -40.13 1.47 -2.42
N VAL A 351 -40.17 0.15 -2.26
CA VAL A 351 -41.44 -0.61 -2.20
C VAL A 351 -41.71 -0.98 -0.75
N VAL A 352 -42.87 -0.61 -0.25
CA VAL A 352 -43.30 -0.80 1.14
C VAL A 352 -44.52 -1.72 1.17
N ARG A 353 -44.59 -2.60 2.18
CA ARG A 353 -45.78 -3.42 2.41
C ARG A 353 -46.85 -2.59 3.12
N ALA A 354 -48.07 -2.59 2.59
CA ALA A 354 -49.24 -1.94 3.20
C ALA A 354 -50.26 -3.00 3.65
N PRO A 355 -50.11 -3.57 4.86
CA PRO A 355 -51.05 -4.56 5.37
C PRO A 355 -52.45 -3.95 5.52
N GLY A 356 -53.48 -4.71 5.12
CA GLY A 356 -54.87 -4.29 5.22
C GLY A 356 -55.38 -3.38 4.09
N LEU A 357 -54.56 -3.12 3.06
CA LEU A 357 -54.98 -2.36 1.88
C LEU A 357 -55.22 -3.30 0.68
N HIS A 358 -56.39 -3.19 0.05
CA HIS A 358 -56.65 -3.86 -1.23
C HIS A 358 -56.04 -3.02 -2.35
N LEU A 359 -55.09 -3.60 -3.08
CA LEU A 359 -54.34 -2.92 -4.14
C LEU A 359 -54.84 -3.36 -5.52
N ASP A 360 -54.92 -2.42 -6.46
CA ASP A 360 -55.19 -2.75 -7.85
C ASP A 360 -54.04 -3.59 -8.43
N PRO A 361 -54.26 -4.42 -9.48
CA PRO A 361 -53.16 -5.06 -10.20
C PRO A 361 -52.12 -4.02 -10.65
N GLU A 362 -50.83 -4.33 -10.45
CA GLU A 362 -49.68 -3.44 -10.73
C GLU A 362 -49.58 -2.19 -9.84
N GLU A 363 -50.43 -2.07 -8.81
CA GLU A 363 -50.31 -1.00 -7.83
C GLU A 363 -49.25 -1.34 -6.78
N THR A 364 -48.26 -0.47 -6.67
CA THR A 364 -47.12 -0.62 -5.76
C THR A 364 -47.12 0.53 -4.76
N VAL A 365 -46.99 0.22 -3.48
CA VAL A 365 -46.92 1.21 -2.41
C VAL A 365 -45.48 1.62 -2.15
N HIS A 366 -45.25 2.92 -2.03
CA HIS A 366 -43.95 3.54 -1.79
C HIS A 366 -43.82 4.19 -0.41
N LEU A 367 -44.95 4.46 0.25
CA LEU A 367 -45.01 5.02 1.60
C LEU A 367 -46.28 4.51 2.27
N ASP A 368 -46.18 4.10 3.53
CA ASP A 368 -47.32 3.84 4.42
C ASP A 368 -46.92 4.28 5.83
N VAL A 369 -47.39 5.47 6.24
CA VAL A 369 -46.99 6.09 7.50
C VAL A 369 -48.19 6.61 8.29
N PRO A 370 -48.15 6.62 9.62
CA PRO A 370 -49.12 7.36 10.43
C PRO A 370 -49.12 8.85 10.06
N ALA A 371 -50.31 9.44 9.97
CA ALA A 371 -50.47 10.84 9.63
C ALA A 371 -51.73 11.43 10.29
N VAL A 372 -51.68 12.71 10.63
CA VAL A 372 -52.84 13.47 11.08
C VAL A 372 -53.21 14.47 10.00
N ARG A 373 -54.41 14.32 9.42
CA ARG A 373 -54.92 15.25 8.42
C ARG A 373 -55.52 16.48 9.10
N ILE A 374 -55.05 17.67 8.73
CA ILE A 374 -55.54 18.95 9.23
C ILE A 374 -56.43 19.59 8.17
N ARG A 375 -57.70 19.85 8.50
CA ARG A 375 -58.65 20.57 7.63
C ARG A 375 -59.01 21.91 8.26
N GLN A 376 -58.81 23.00 7.52
CA GLN A 376 -59.26 24.33 7.93
C GLN A 376 -60.77 24.45 7.69
N LEU A 377 -61.54 24.62 8.76
CA LEU A 377 -62.99 24.83 8.71
C LEU A 377 -63.33 26.21 9.28
N ALA A 378 -64.53 26.71 9.01
CA ALA A 378 -65.00 28.00 9.54
C ALA A 378 -64.99 28.07 11.08
N ARG A 379 -65.06 26.92 11.77
CA ARG A 379 -65.03 26.79 13.23
C ARG A 379 -63.62 26.51 13.80
N GLY A 380 -62.59 26.58 12.96
CA GLY A 380 -61.20 26.25 13.32
C GLY A 380 -60.70 24.96 12.66
N PRO A 381 -59.41 24.62 12.88
CA PRO A 381 -58.81 23.41 12.30
C PRO A 381 -59.36 22.14 12.95
N ARG A 382 -59.73 21.15 12.12
CA ARG A 382 -60.08 19.79 12.56
C ARG A 382 -58.95 18.83 12.19
N ALA A 383 -58.39 18.17 13.20
CA ALA A 383 -57.43 17.09 13.06
C ALA A 383 -58.15 15.74 12.92
N THR A 384 -57.65 14.85 12.07
CA THR A 384 -58.16 13.49 11.93
C THR A 384 -56.99 12.55 11.80
N GLU A 385 -56.87 11.61 12.74
CA GLU A 385 -55.82 10.61 12.74
C GLU A 385 -56.09 9.53 11.69
N GLY A 386 -55.00 8.99 11.13
CA GLY A 386 -55.06 7.96 10.12
C GLY A 386 -53.68 7.59 9.60
N ARG A 387 -53.65 7.11 8.36
CA ARG A 387 -52.42 6.76 7.65
C ARG A 387 -52.37 7.43 6.29
N LEU A 388 -51.19 7.89 5.90
CA LEU A 388 -50.91 8.41 4.56
C LEU A 388 -50.20 7.34 3.75
N VAL A 389 -50.82 6.92 2.64
CA VAL A 389 -50.34 5.86 1.76
C VAL A 389 -50.05 6.42 0.37
N CYS A 390 -48.79 6.39 -0.04
CA CYS A 390 -48.35 6.77 -1.38
C CYS A 390 -48.19 5.53 -2.25
N SER A 391 -48.85 5.48 -3.40
CA SER A 391 -48.64 4.42 -4.41
C SER A 391 -48.23 5.01 -5.75
N ASN A 392 -47.78 4.17 -6.68
CA ASN A 392 -47.52 4.57 -8.07
C ASN A 392 -48.76 5.13 -8.80
N LYS A 393 -49.99 4.77 -8.38
CA LYS A 393 -51.24 5.23 -9.03
C LYS A 393 -51.87 6.45 -8.36
N LYS A 394 -51.91 6.47 -7.03
CA LYS A 394 -52.65 7.48 -6.26
C LYS A 394 -52.10 7.69 -4.85
N LEU A 395 -52.43 8.85 -4.28
CA LEU A 395 -52.21 9.14 -2.88
C LEU A 395 -53.49 8.87 -2.09
N ARG A 396 -53.40 8.17 -0.97
CA ARG A 396 -54.54 7.87 -0.09
C ARG A 396 -54.27 8.36 1.33
N PHE A 397 -55.30 8.93 1.95
CA PHE A 397 -55.37 9.05 3.40
C PHE A 397 -56.48 8.12 3.90
N VAL A 398 -56.14 7.26 4.86
CA VAL A 398 -57.06 6.30 5.48
C VAL A 398 -57.25 6.70 6.94
N GLY A 399 -58.36 7.37 7.25
CA GLY A 399 -58.73 7.76 8.62
C GLY A 399 -59.96 6.99 9.12
N ALA A 400 -60.17 6.98 10.44
CA ALA A 400 -61.26 6.22 11.07
C ALA A 400 -62.66 6.67 10.64
N GLU A 401 -62.88 7.97 10.42
CA GLU A 401 -64.19 8.53 10.05
C GLU A 401 -64.32 8.87 8.57
N ALA A 402 -63.18 9.09 7.88
CA ALA A 402 -63.17 9.50 6.47
C ALA A 402 -61.80 9.25 5.82
N GLY A 403 -61.81 8.60 4.65
CA GLY A 403 -60.66 8.51 3.76
C GLY A 403 -60.74 9.48 2.59
N ILE A 404 -59.59 9.81 2.00
CA ILE A 404 -59.55 10.47 0.69
C ILE A 404 -58.57 9.75 -0.24
N GLU A 405 -58.96 9.62 -1.50
CA GLU A 405 -58.07 9.15 -2.56
C GLU A 405 -57.90 10.26 -3.59
N THR A 406 -56.65 10.56 -3.92
CA THR A 406 -56.29 11.62 -4.86
C THR A 406 -55.37 11.04 -5.93
N PRO A 407 -55.85 10.90 -7.18
CA PRO A 407 -54.98 10.54 -8.30
C PRO A 407 -53.88 11.58 -8.51
N TRP A 408 -52.68 11.15 -8.93
CA TRP A 408 -51.54 12.05 -9.15
C TRP A 408 -51.83 13.18 -10.14
N ALA A 409 -52.68 12.94 -11.14
CA ALA A 409 -53.10 13.95 -12.11
C ALA A 409 -53.80 15.18 -11.48
N ARG A 410 -54.36 15.05 -10.26
CA ARG A 410 -55.01 16.15 -9.54
C ARG A 410 -54.05 16.90 -8.62
N ILE A 411 -52.84 16.39 -8.37
CA ILE A 411 -51.87 16.99 -7.47
C ILE A 411 -50.96 17.95 -8.26
N VAL A 412 -50.87 19.19 -7.78
CA VAL A 412 -50.09 20.25 -8.41
C VAL A 412 -48.67 20.26 -7.85
N SER A 413 -48.56 20.33 -6.53
CA SER A 413 -47.29 20.40 -5.80
C SER A 413 -47.41 19.76 -4.42
N VAL A 414 -46.26 19.39 -3.88
CA VAL A 414 -46.09 18.93 -2.50
C VAL A 414 -45.00 19.80 -1.86
N THR A 415 -45.19 20.22 -0.62
CA THR A 415 -44.23 21.05 0.11
C THR A 415 -44.16 20.62 1.57
N ALA A 416 -42.96 20.55 2.15
CA ALA A 416 -42.76 20.39 3.58
C ALA A 416 -42.38 21.73 4.20
N ALA A 417 -43.14 22.18 5.20
CA ALA A 417 -42.84 23.40 5.96
C ALA A 417 -43.50 23.31 7.34
N GLY A 418 -42.83 23.86 8.37
CA GLY A 418 -43.45 24.01 9.70
C GLY A 418 -43.87 22.69 10.38
N GLY A 419 -43.21 21.57 10.07
CA GLY A 419 -43.54 20.26 10.64
C GLY A 419 -44.69 19.52 9.93
N VAL A 420 -45.25 20.09 8.86
CA VAL A 420 -46.34 19.48 8.09
C VAL A 420 -45.96 19.30 6.63
N VAL A 421 -46.67 18.39 5.96
CA VAL A 421 -46.64 18.19 4.52
C VAL A 421 -47.93 18.77 3.93
N GLU A 422 -47.79 19.76 3.08
CA GLU A 422 -48.89 20.38 2.35
C GLU A 422 -48.94 19.86 0.92
N ILE A 423 -50.15 19.53 0.48
CA ILE A 423 -50.45 19.02 -0.86
C ILE A 423 -51.41 20.00 -1.51
N ALA A 424 -50.98 20.63 -2.59
CA ALA A 424 -51.83 21.47 -3.41
C ALA A 424 -52.45 20.64 -4.54
N ALA A 425 -53.75 20.82 -4.79
CA ALA A 425 -54.47 20.15 -5.86
C ALA A 425 -55.14 21.15 -6.81
N THR A 426 -55.52 20.68 -8.00
CA THR A 426 -56.17 21.51 -9.03
C THR A 426 -57.55 22.03 -8.62
N ALA A 427 -58.26 21.31 -7.75
CA ALA A 427 -59.54 21.73 -7.20
C ALA A 427 -59.36 22.31 -5.79
N ALA A 428 -60.10 23.39 -5.46
CA ALA A 428 -60.05 24.06 -4.15
C ALA A 428 -60.32 23.14 -2.94
N ARG A 429 -61.03 22.01 -3.16
CA ARG A 429 -61.31 20.99 -2.12
C ARG A 429 -60.34 19.81 -2.09
N GLY A 430 -59.40 19.75 -3.04
CA GLY A 430 -58.49 18.62 -3.22
C GLY A 430 -57.17 18.75 -2.46
N GLY A 431 -56.83 19.95 -1.97
CA GLY A 431 -55.64 20.15 -1.16
C GLY A 431 -55.77 19.55 0.24
N ALA A 432 -54.64 19.21 0.86
CA ALA A 432 -54.61 18.65 2.21
C ALA A 432 -53.28 18.97 2.92
N VAL A 433 -53.36 19.13 4.24
CA VAL A 433 -52.20 19.30 5.13
C VAL A 433 -52.12 18.09 6.05
N PHE A 434 -50.93 17.53 6.20
CA PHE A 434 -50.66 16.35 7.01
C PHE A 434 -49.54 16.61 8.01
N GLU A 435 -49.80 16.36 9.28
CA GLU A 435 -48.75 16.20 10.28
C GLU A 435 -48.23 14.76 10.24
N VAL A 436 -46.91 14.60 10.18
CA VAL A 436 -46.22 13.31 10.03
C VAL A 436 -44.89 13.35 10.80
N ALA A 437 -44.35 12.17 11.13
CA ALA A 437 -43.11 12.07 11.91
C ALA A 437 -41.87 12.65 11.18
N ASP A 438 -41.73 12.42 9.87
CA ASP A 438 -40.66 13.00 9.04
C ASP A 438 -41.23 13.69 7.80
N PRO A 439 -41.59 14.99 7.89
CA PRO A 439 -42.18 15.74 6.80
C PRO A 439 -41.30 15.81 5.55
N ASP A 440 -39.98 15.91 5.70
CA ASP A 440 -39.07 16.02 4.55
C ASP A 440 -39.03 14.71 3.76
N ALA A 441 -38.94 13.57 4.45
CA ALA A 441 -38.90 12.25 3.82
C ALA A 441 -40.23 11.93 3.13
N VAL A 442 -41.36 12.24 3.79
CA VAL A 442 -42.70 12.08 3.21
C VAL A 442 -42.84 12.98 1.98
N ALA A 443 -42.53 14.27 2.09
CA ALA A 443 -42.62 15.19 0.96
C ALA A 443 -41.71 14.78 -0.19
N ALA A 444 -40.46 14.39 0.06
CA ALA A 444 -39.53 13.90 -0.97
C ALA A 444 -40.08 12.66 -1.70
N THR A 445 -40.68 11.72 -0.98
CA THR A 445 -41.31 10.52 -1.55
C THR A 445 -42.53 10.88 -2.41
N LEU A 446 -43.39 11.78 -1.94
CA LEU A 446 -44.56 12.25 -2.68
C LEU A 446 -44.18 13.10 -3.91
N GLU A 447 -43.16 13.94 -3.80
CA GLU A 447 -42.59 14.70 -4.92
C GLU A 447 -42.03 13.76 -6.00
N GLY A 448 -41.29 12.73 -5.59
CA GLY A 448 -40.78 11.69 -6.48
C GLY A 448 -41.89 10.94 -7.20
N ALA A 449 -42.93 10.50 -6.46
CA ALA A 449 -44.08 9.82 -7.04
C ALA A 449 -44.86 10.72 -8.02
N LEU A 450 -45.07 11.99 -7.66
CA LEU A 450 -45.66 13.00 -8.54
C LEU A 450 -44.83 13.22 -9.80
N ARG A 451 -43.50 13.29 -9.67
CA ARG A 451 -42.57 13.46 -10.79
C ARG A 451 -42.62 12.26 -11.74
N VAL A 452 -42.59 11.04 -11.22
CA VAL A 452 -42.73 9.81 -12.02
C VAL A 452 -44.08 9.77 -12.72
N ALA A 453 -45.18 10.01 -12.00
CA ALA A 453 -46.52 10.03 -12.57
C ALA A 453 -46.69 11.11 -13.65
N LYS A 454 -46.12 12.31 -13.46
CA LYS A 454 -46.16 13.38 -14.46
C LYS A 454 -45.27 13.08 -15.67
N ARG A 455 -44.11 12.43 -15.51
CA ARG A 455 -43.29 11.97 -16.65
C ARG A 455 -44.00 10.90 -17.47
N LEU A 456 -44.71 9.98 -16.82
CA LEU A 456 -45.56 9.00 -17.52
C LEU A 456 -46.68 9.69 -18.32
N ALA A 457 -47.14 10.85 -17.86
CA ALA A 457 -48.12 11.67 -18.57
C ALA A 457 -47.51 12.63 -19.62
N LEU A 458 -46.21 12.94 -19.54
CA LEU A 458 -45.51 13.96 -20.34
C LEU A 458 -44.14 13.43 -20.79
N ALA A 459 -44.00 13.00 -22.04
CA ALA A 459 -42.69 12.79 -22.67
C ALA A 459 -41.93 14.14 -22.82
N PRO A 460 -40.57 14.14 -22.86
CA PRO A 460 -39.75 14.93 -21.94
C PRO A 460 -39.28 16.29 -22.46
N GLY A 461 -39.08 17.25 -21.53
CA GLY A 461 -38.25 18.42 -21.83
C GLY A 461 -38.33 19.60 -20.84
N ARG A 462 -37.86 19.44 -19.59
CA ARG A 462 -37.27 20.55 -18.83
C ARG A 462 -36.56 20.08 -17.56
N ARG A 463 -35.28 20.41 -17.40
CA ARG A 463 -34.50 20.23 -16.17
C ARG A 463 -34.77 21.37 -15.18
N ASP A 464 -34.59 21.05 -13.90
CA ASP A 464 -35.03 21.76 -12.70
C ASP A 464 -34.29 23.10 -12.47
N ARG A 465 -34.97 24.06 -11.86
CA ARG A 465 -34.50 25.46 -11.67
C ARG A 465 -33.69 25.68 -10.38
N ARG A 466 -33.30 24.61 -9.67
CA ARG A 466 -32.80 24.69 -8.28
C ARG A 466 -31.27 24.61 -8.12
N SER A 467 -30.53 24.26 -9.17
CA SER A 467 -29.07 24.09 -9.08
C SER A 467 -28.33 25.43 -8.97
N ILE A 468 -27.46 25.58 -7.96
CA ILE A 468 -26.56 26.72 -7.81
C ILE A 468 -25.28 26.41 -8.57
N PRO A 469 -24.86 27.23 -9.55
CA PRO A 469 -23.63 26.95 -10.28
C PRO A 469 -22.39 26.93 -9.38
N PRO A 470 -21.41 26.02 -9.60
CA PRO A 470 -20.19 25.90 -8.77
C PRO A 470 -19.41 27.22 -8.61
N GLU A 471 -19.34 28.02 -9.67
CA GLU A 471 -18.68 29.33 -9.67
C GLU A 471 -19.34 30.32 -8.71
N ILE A 472 -20.67 30.26 -8.56
CA ILE A 472 -21.42 31.09 -7.63
C ILE A 472 -21.20 30.60 -6.19
N LYS A 473 -21.21 29.28 -5.95
CA LYS A 473 -20.89 28.71 -4.61
C LYS A 473 -19.50 29.17 -4.16
N ALA A 474 -18.50 29.11 -5.06
CA ALA A 474 -17.14 29.55 -4.78
C ALA A 474 -17.04 31.07 -4.50
N GLN A 475 -17.71 31.90 -5.32
CA GLN A 475 -17.71 33.35 -5.15
C GLN A 475 -18.31 33.78 -3.80
N VAL A 476 -19.45 33.21 -3.43
CA VAL A 476 -20.13 33.51 -2.16
C VAL A 476 -19.29 33.04 -0.98
N TRP A 477 -18.69 31.84 -1.07
CA TRP A 477 -17.80 31.34 -0.03
C TRP A 477 -16.57 32.23 0.20
N GLN A 478 -15.96 32.71 -0.88
CA GLN A 478 -14.85 33.63 -0.80
C GLN A 478 -15.25 35.00 -0.23
N ARG A 479 -16.39 35.55 -0.69
CA ARG A 479 -16.94 36.83 -0.20
C ARG A 479 -17.21 36.78 1.30
N ASP A 480 -17.86 35.71 1.77
CA ASP A 480 -18.28 35.55 3.15
C ASP A 480 -17.15 35.03 4.04
N GLY A 481 -16.00 34.66 3.47
CA GLY A 481 -14.83 34.17 4.18
C GLY A 481 -15.04 32.80 4.84
N GLY A 482 -15.99 32.00 4.33
CA GLY A 482 -16.35 30.71 4.92
C GLY A 482 -16.81 30.82 6.37
N ARG A 483 -17.56 31.88 6.71
CA ARG A 483 -18.15 32.10 8.04
C ARG A 483 -19.59 32.56 7.90
N CYS A 484 -20.40 32.28 8.92
CA CYS A 484 -21.75 32.80 9.05
C CYS A 484 -21.72 34.33 9.05
N VAL A 485 -22.48 34.96 8.16
CA VAL A 485 -22.54 36.44 8.07
C VAL A 485 -23.24 37.08 9.28
N GLU A 486 -24.09 36.33 9.98
CA GLU A 486 -24.85 36.81 11.15
C GLU A 486 -24.04 36.72 12.46
N CYS A 487 -23.41 35.58 12.72
CA CYS A 487 -22.79 35.31 14.03
C CYS A 487 -21.28 35.03 13.98
N GLY A 488 -20.68 34.99 12.78
CA GLY A 488 -19.26 34.71 12.60
C GLY A 488 -18.85 33.25 12.85
N ALA A 489 -19.79 32.34 13.15
CA ALA A 489 -19.49 30.92 13.30
C ALA A 489 -18.81 30.38 12.04
N THR A 490 -17.78 29.57 12.22
CA THR A 490 -17.00 28.96 11.14
C THR A 490 -17.38 27.51 10.87
N HIS A 491 -18.40 27.01 11.57
CA HIS A 491 -18.79 25.60 11.52
C HIS A 491 -20.29 25.43 11.33
N TYR A 492 -20.69 24.27 10.78
CA TYR A 492 -22.06 23.92 10.41
C TYR A 492 -22.71 24.93 9.46
N LEU A 493 -22.00 25.28 8.38
CA LEU A 493 -22.37 26.31 7.41
C LEU A 493 -23.27 25.78 6.29
N GLU A 494 -24.18 26.63 5.82
CA GLU A 494 -25.17 26.35 4.77
C GLU A 494 -25.30 27.59 3.86
N PHE A 495 -25.53 27.38 2.57
CA PHE A 495 -25.90 28.46 1.65
C PHE A 495 -27.39 28.75 1.80
N ASP A 496 -27.73 30.01 2.03
CA ASP A 496 -29.10 30.50 2.17
C ASP A 496 -29.37 31.62 1.15
N HIS A 497 -30.61 31.67 0.65
CA HIS A 497 -31.04 32.77 -0.20
C HIS A 497 -31.59 33.90 0.68
N ILE A 498 -31.03 35.12 0.57
CA ILE A 498 -31.51 36.32 1.25
C ILE A 498 -33.00 36.50 0.95
N ILE A 499 -33.35 36.54 -0.34
CA ILE A 499 -34.72 36.45 -0.84
C ILE A 499 -35.02 34.99 -1.20
N PRO A 500 -35.93 34.28 -0.50
CA PRO A 500 -36.22 32.88 -0.76
C PRO A 500 -36.67 32.58 -2.20
N LEU A 501 -36.29 31.41 -2.73
CA LEU A 501 -36.73 30.93 -4.06
C LEU A 501 -38.25 30.86 -4.18
N SER A 502 -38.96 30.49 -3.11
CA SER A 502 -40.43 30.48 -3.07
C SER A 502 -41.07 31.86 -3.26
N ARG A 503 -40.29 32.94 -3.08
CA ARG A 503 -40.69 34.33 -3.30
C ARG A 503 -40.05 34.94 -4.56
N GLY A 504 -39.49 34.11 -5.44
CA GLY A 504 -38.90 34.55 -6.71
C GLY A 504 -37.47 35.07 -6.61
N GLY A 505 -36.75 34.81 -5.51
CA GLY A 505 -35.34 35.18 -5.39
C GLY A 505 -34.47 34.52 -6.47
N ALA A 506 -33.51 35.28 -7.02
CA ALA A 506 -32.58 34.77 -8.01
C ALA A 506 -31.46 33.93 -7.36
N THR A 507 -30.98 32.90 -8.03
CA THR A 507 -29.77 32.17 -7.64
C THR A 507 -28.54 32.93 -8.16
N SER A 508 -28.13 33.96 -7.45
CA SER A 508 -26.98 34.81 -7.79
C SER A 508 -26.12 35.06 -6.55
N ALA A 509 -24.84 35.39 -6.75
CA ALA A 509 -23.94 35.69 -5.64
C ALA A 509 -24.46 36.84 -4.76
N ALA A 510 -25.20 37.79 -5.31
CA ALA A 510 -25.79 38.91 -4.58
C ALA A 510 -26.96 38.49 -3.67
N ASN A 511 -27.71 37.44 -4.03
CA ASN A 511 -28.87 36.97 -3.28
C ASN A 511 -28.57 35.74 -2.41
N LEU A 512 -27.34 35.23 -2.43
CA LEU A 512 -26.88 34.11 -1.61
C LEU A 512 -25.99 34.60 -0.47
N GLN A 513 -26.04 33.91 0.66
CA GLN A 513 -25.23 34.16 1.85
C GLN A 513 -24.88 32.85 2.58
N ILE A 514 -23.80 32.87 3.36
CA ILE A 514 -23.44 31.77 4.27
C ILE A 514 -24.04 32.01 5.65
N LEU A 515 -24.82 31.05 6.14
CA LEU A 515 -25.34 31.02 7.51
C LEU A 515 -24.93 29.73 8.22
N CYS A 516 -24.70 29.78 9.54
CA CYS A 516 -24.65 28.54 10.31
C CYS A 516 -26.07 27.98 10.52
N ARG A 517 -26.18 26.68 10.76
CA ARG A 517 -27.47 25.98 10.95
C ARG A 517 -28.42 26.68 11.93
N SER A 518 -27.93 27.19 13.06
CA SER A 518 -28.79 27.85 14.05
C SER A 518 -29.36 29.16 13.52
N CYS A 519 -28.52 29.99 12.90
CA CYS A 519 -28.95 31.24 12.25
C CYS A 519 -29.90 30.95 11.08
N ASN A 520 -29.58 29.97 10.23
CA ASN A 520 -30.42 29.57 9.10
C ASN A 520 -31.82 29.11 9.56
N ARG A 521 -31.87 28.24 10.57
CA ARG A 521 -33.14 27.78 11.17
C ARG A 521 -33.93 28.92 11.81
N THR A 522 -33.24 29.89 12.39
CA THR A 522 -33.87 31.08 12.99
C THR A 522 -34.46 31.97 11.90
N LYS A 523 -33.72 32.22 10.80
CA LYS A 523 -34.22 33.00 9.66
C LYS A 523 -35.44 32.34 9.02
N GLY A 524 -35.34 31.08 8.63
CA GLY A 524 -36.39 30.39 7.87
C GLY A 524 -36.70 31.11 6.55
N THR A 525 -37.98 31.35 6.24
CA THR A 525 -38.40 32.09 5.03
C THR A 525 -38.56 33.60 5.26
N ARG A 526 -38.05 34.13 6.37
CA ARG A 526 -38.07 35.57 6.67
C ARG A 526 -36.97 36.28 5.87
N ILE A 527 -37.27 37.52 5.46
CA ILE A 527 -36.34 38.41 4.77
C ILE A 527 -35.63 39.24 5.82
#